data_AF-A0A1Q8Y944-F1
#
_entry.id   AF-A0A1Q8Y944-F1
#
_cell.length_a   1.000
_cell.length_b   1.000
_cell.length_c   1.000
_cell.angle_alpha   90.00
_cell.angle_beta   90.00
_cell.angle_gamma   90.00
#
_symmetry.space_group_name_H-M   'P 1'
#
loop_
_entity.id
_entity.type
_entity.pdbx_description
1 polymer ?
#
loop_
_entity_poly.entity_id
_entity_poly.type
_entity_poly.pdbx_seq_one_letter_code
_entity_poly.pdbx_strand_id
1 'polypeptide(L)' 'MDVPVSWKWERLNWAMGISLVAPLEVRNEAELAVVANLARRLILGQTTLGAEFSGYRYGRSDWLREQGKLTIGSEA' A
#
# COMPACT_ATOMS: atom_id res chain seq x y z
N MET A 1 14.32 -8.99 -5.99
CA MET A 1 14.30 -8.13 -4.78
C MET A 1 12.84 -7.82 -4.57
N ASP A 2 12.27 -8.35 -3.49
CA ASP A 2 10.84 -8.29 -3.24
C ASP A 2 10.59 -7.40 -2.03
N VAL A 3 9.59 -6.53 -2.14
CA VAL A 3 9.20 -5.61 -1.08
C VAL A 3 8.06 -6.25 -0.29
N PRO A 4 8.28 -6.58 1.00
CA PRO A 4 7.21 -7.09 1.85
C PRO A 4 6.30 -5.94 2.30
N VAL A 5 5.05 -6.27 2.61
CA VAL A 5 4.17 -5.33 3.30
C VAL A 5 4.72 -5.01 4.67
N SER A 6 4.76 -3.73 5.02
CA SER A 6 5.28 -3.27 6.32
C SER A 6 4.60 -1.99 6.75
N TRP A 7 4.51 -1.76 8.06
CA TRP A 7 4.09 -0.48 8.59
C TRP A 7 4.81 -0.18 9.89
N LYS A 8 4.98 1.11 10.17
CA LYS A 8 5.52 1.60 11.44
C LYS A 8 4.83 2.90 11.83
N TRP A 9 4.58 3.04 13.13
CA TRP A 9 4.29 4.33 13.74
C TRP A 9 5.59 5.13 13.80
N GLU A 10 5.53 6.43 13.49
CA GLU A 10 6.60 7.37 13.80
C GLU A 10 6.07 8.65 14.44
N ARG A 11 6.84 9.23 15.37
CA ARG A 11 6.52 10.54 15.94
C ARG A 11 7.25 11.60 15.15
N LEU A 12 6.50 12.47 14.50
CA LEU A 12 7.02 13.67 13.84
C LEU A 12 7.03 14.82 14.84
N ASN A 13 7.77 15.88 14.54
CA ASN A 13 7.82 17.09 15.38
C ASN A 13 6.48 17.84 15.44
N TRP A 14 5.57 17.62 14.48
CA TRP A 14 4.27 18.28 14.38
C TRP A 14 3.05 17.33 14.47
N ALA A 15 3.26 16.01 14.42
CA ALA A 15 2.16 15.02 14.45
C ALA A 15 2.66 13.60 14.76
N MET A 16 1.71 12.66 14.81
CA MET A 16 2.03 11.25 14.69
C MET A 16 1.84 10.81 13.24
N GLY A 17 2.89 10.24 12.66
CA GLY A 17 2.90 9.73 11.30
C GLY A 17 2.83 8.21 11.26
N ILE A 18 2.49 7.68 10.09
CA ILE A 18 2.61 6.26 9.76
C ILE A 18 3.37 6.16 8.46
N SER A 19 4.38 5.31 8.45
CA SER A 19 4.99 4.83 7.22
C SER A 19 4.36 3.47 6.89
N LEU A 20 3.68 3.39 5.74
CA LEU A 20 2.92 2.23 5.28
C LEU A 20 3.43 1.79 3.91
N VAL A 21 3.74 0.51 3.79
CA VAL A 21 4.11 -0.18 2.55
C VAL A 21 3.08 -1.28 2.32
N ALA A 22 2.19 -1.08 1.36
CA ALA A 22 1.13 -2.02 1.01
C ALA A 22 0.76 -1.89 -0.48
N PRO A 23 0.25 -2.94 -1.13
CA PRO A 23 -0.19 -2.90 -2.53
C PRO A 23 -1.54 -2.21 -2.64
N LEU A 24 -1.50 -0.89 -2.77
CA LEU A 24 -2.69 -0.05 -2.89
C LEU A 24 -2.57 0.75 -4.18
N GLU A 25 -3.59 0.67 -5.02
CA GLU A 25 -3.77 1.61 -6.12
C GLU A 25 -4.58 2.79 -5.58
N VAL A 26 -4.05 4.00 -5.72
CA VAL A 26 -4.73 5.24 -5.29
C VAL A 26 -4.85 6.16 -6.49
N ARG A 27 -6.05 6.23 -7.05
CA ARG A 27 -6.37 6.94 -8.29
C ARG A 27 -7.12 8.25 -8.02
N ASN A 28 -7.70 8.40 -6.84
CA ASN A 28 -8.49 9.57 -6.45
C ASN A 28 -8.52 9.77 -4.92
N GLU A 29 -9.12 10.88 -4.49
CA GLU A 29 -9.22 11.26 -3.08
C GLU A 29 -10.09 10.31 -2.25
N ALA A 30 -11.11 9.69 -2.86
CA ALA A 30 -11.96 8.72 -2.16
C ALA A 30 -11.16 7.46 -1.79
N GLU A 31 -10.28 7.01 -2.68
CA GLU A 31 -9.35 5.90 -2.42
C GLU A 31 -8.30 6.28 -1.37
N LEU A 32 -7.85 7.54 -1.34
CA LEU A 32 -6.96 8.02 -0.29
C LEU A 32 -7.61 7.90 1.12
N ALA A 33 -8.91 8.18 1.23
CA ALA A 33 -9.64 8.00 2.49
C ALA A 33 -9.68 6.53 2.95
N VAL A 34 -9.69 5.57 2.02
CA VAL A 34 -9.59 4.13 2.34
C VAL A 34 -8.22 3.80 2.93
N VAL A 35 -7.14 4.38 2.41
CA VAL A 35 -5.78 4.23 2.97
C VAL A 35 -5.70 4.78 4.39
N ALA A 36 -6.26 5.98 4.61
CA ALA A 36 -6.32 6.58 5.95
C ALA A 36 -7.13 5.72 6.94
N ASN A 37 -8.24 5.13 6.49
CA ASN A 37 -9.02 4.21 7.31
C ASN A 37 -8.28 2.92 7.63
N LEU A 38 -7.54 2.34 6.66
CA LEU A 38 -6.68 1.18 6.90
C LEU A 38 -5.60 1.50 7.94
N ALA A 39 -4.89 2.63 7.78
CA ALA A 39 -3.92 3.14 8.74
C ALA A 39 -4.51 3.26 10.15
N ARG A 40 -5.71 3.82 10.28
CA ARG A 40 -6.42 3.92 11.56
C ARG A 40 -6.72 2.55 12.17
N ARG A 41 -7.22 1.59 11.38
CA ARG A 41 -7.51 0.23 11.86
C ARG A 41 -6.24 -0.49 12.32
N LEU A 42 -5.10 -0.27 11.65
CA LEU A 42 -3.79 -0.80 12.04
C LEU A 42 -3.34 -0.21 13.39
N ILE A 43 -3.44 1.11 13.58
CA ILE A 43 -3.12 1.76 14.87
C ILE A 43 -3.97 1.19 16.00
N LEU A 44 -5.26 1.00 15.76
CA LEU A 44 -6.20 0.49 16.77
C LEU A 44 -6.07 -1.02 17.01
N GLY A 45 -5.18 -1.73 16.30
CA GLY A 45 -5.03 -3.18 16.41
C GLY A 45 -6.24 -3.97 15.93
N GLN A 46 -7.15 -3.33 15.19
CA GLN A 46 -8.37 -3.96 14.66
C GLN A 46 -8.08 -4.86 13.45
N THR A 47 -6.94 -4.64 12.80
CA THR A 47 -6.47 -5.45 11.68
C THR A 47 -4.94 -5.54 11.71
N THR A 48 -4.39 -6.42 10.88
CA THR A 48 -2.94 -6.55 10.65
C THR A 48 -2.68 -6.60 9.15
N LEU A 49 -1.50 -6.16 8.70
CA LEU A 49 -1.13 -6.29 7.29
C LEU A 49 -1.14 -7.75 6.83
N GLY A 50 -0.86 -8.71 7.70
CA GLY A 50 -0.95 -10.13 7.38
C GLY A 50 -2.38 -10.63 7.19
N ALA A 51 -3.37 -10.01 7.84
CA ALA A 51 -4.78 -10.34 7.66
C ALA A 51 -5.36 -9.70 6.39
N GLU A 52 -4.98 -8.46 6.07
CA GLU A 52 -5.46 -7.75 4.87
C GLU A 52 -4.70 -8.16 3.60
N PHE A 53 -3.40 -8.48 3.72
CA PHE A 53 -2.50 -8.78 2.60
C PHE A 53 -1.68 -10.04 2.89
N SER A 54 -2.36 -11.16 3.13
CA SER A 54 -1.75 -12.43 3.53
C SER A 54 -0.66 -12.89 2.55
N GLY A 55 0.59 -12.89 3.01
CA GLY A 55 1.74 -13.37 2.23
C GLY A 55 2.10 -12.51 1.02
N TYR A 56 1.54 -11.30 0.90
CA TYR A 56 1.78 -10.47 -0.27
C TYR A 56 3.22 -9.96 -0.31
N ARG A 57 3.88 -10.17 -1.45
CA ARG A 57 5.21 -9.67 -1.75
C ARG A 57 5.16 -9.04 -3.13
N TYR A 58 5.52 -7.77 -3.22
CA TYR A 58 5.61 -7.10 -4.51
C TYR A 58 7.02 -7.30 -5.06
N GLY A 59 7.15 -8.11 -6.11
CA GLY A 59 8.42 -8.40 -6.75
C GLY A 59 8.64 -7.61 -8.04
N ARG A 60 9.88 -7.62 -8.52
CA ARG A 60 10.24 -7.09 -9.85
C ARG A 60 9.39 -7.72 -10.97
N SER A 61 9.04 -9.00 -10.84
CA SER A 61 8.22 -9.73 -11.81
C SER A 61 6.80 -9.18 -11.91
N ASP A 62 6.23 -8.76 -10.78
CA ASP A 62 4.90 -8.15 -10.71
C ASP A 62 4.92 -6.75 -11.34
N TRP A 63 5.94 -5.96 -11.02
CA TRP A 63 6.16 -4.65 -11.63
C TRP A 63 6.33 -4.72 -13.16
N LEU A 64 7.16 -5.63 -13.66
CA LEU A 64 7.35 -5.82 -15.11
C LEU A 64 6.05 -6.25 -15.82
N ARG A 65 5.22 -7.06 -15.15
CA ARG A 65 3.90 -7.47 -15.65
C ARG A 65 2.93 -6.28 -15.75
N GLU A 66 2.95 -5.38 -14.77
CA GLU A 66 2.14 -4.16 -14.78
C GLU A 66 2.61 -3.18 -15.86
N GLN A 67 3.92 -3.01 -16.05
CA GLN A 67 4.47 -2.17 -17.12
C GLN A 67 4.04 -2.67 -18.51
N GLY A 68 4.09 -3.99 -18.75
CA GLY A 68 3.59 -4.57 -20.00
C GLY A 68 2.09 -4.34 -20.24
N LYS A 69 1.29 -4.26 -19.17
CA LYS A 69 -0.14 -3.91 -19.23
C LYS A 69 -0.38 -2.41 -19.47
N LEU A 70 0.50 -1.54 -18.98
CA LEU A 70 0.45 -0.10 -19.23
C LEU A 70 0.81 0.23 -20.68
N THR A 71 1.76 -0.50 -21.29
CA THR A 71 2.16 -0.30 -22.69
C THR A 71 1.03 -0.64 -23.68
N ILE A 72 0.19 -1.64 -23.41
CA ILE A 72 -0.95 -1.98 -24.29
C ILE A 72 -2.16 -1.04 -24.12
N GLY A 73 -2.17 -0.18 -23.10
CA GLY A 73 -3.27 0.75 -22.82
C GLY A 73 -3.03 2.19 -23.33
N SER A 74 -1.88 2.45 -23.97
CA SER A 74 -1.51 3.77 -24.53
C SER A 74 -1.83 3.90 -26.03
N GLU A 75 -2.45 2.88 -26.63
CA GLU A 75 -2.76 2.85 -28.07
C GLU A 75 -4.25 2.51 -28.24
N ALA A 76 -5.12 3.47 -27.88
CA ALA A 76 -6.56 3.44 -28.19
C ALA A 76 -7.08 4.87 -28.38
#